data_AF-A0A267T0B0-F1
#
_entry.id   AF-A0A267T0B0-F1
#
_cell.length_a   1.000
_cell.length_b   1.000
_cell.length_c   1.000
_cell.angle_alpha   90.00
_cell.angle_beta   90.00
_cell.angle_gamma   90.00
#
_symmetry.space_group_name_H-M   'P 1'
#
loop_
_entity.id
_entity.type
_entity.pdbx_description
1 polymer ?
#
loop_
_entity_poly.entity_id
_entity_poly.type
_entity_poly.pdbx_seq_one_letter_code
_entity_poly.pdbx_strand_id
1 'polypeptide(L)'
;MCASATVTISVPAAGDQDGDGDPDNTDPQPTNSCVWGIGQVLANTSTTWRNADCDGDGVTNYNEATGADGNPATLADNTDPLSACSLNLGQVTLVATSTGDCDGDGVTNKDEINGIDDNPLTLGDNTNPNDGCSYNKVDQVFANVSPLWLAGDCDKDGNPNGTDPNPQAATAANDALTAPFGLTSTVSVLSNDDFLPVLGNVVTRIGGTATGTVVFAPTTGIMSYTPSATEPGGTNVTVVYQVCNTLVTPQVCASATVTISVPAAGDQDGDGDPDNTDPQPTNSCVWGIGQVLANTSTTWRNADCDGDGVTNYDEAIGTDGNPLTTSDNTNPLSACSLNLGQVTLVATSTGDCDGDGVTNKDEINGIDDNPLTLGDNTNPNDGCSYNKVDQVIGNVSASWKTLDCDKDGNPNETDLNPQVATAVNDVLTAP
;
A
#
# COMPACT_ATOMS: atom_id res chain seq x y z
N MET A 1 -105.53 21.06 -35.08
CA MET A 1 -104.54 20.89 -34.00
C MET A 1 -103.84 19.57 -34.26
N CYS A 2 -102.59 19.58 -34.71
CA CYS A 2 -101.80 18.36 -34.87
C CYS A 2 -101.23 18.00 -33.50
N ALA A 3 -101.53 16.80 -33.01
CA ALA A 3 -100.94 16.29 -31.77
C ALA A 3 -99.54 15.76 -32.08
N SER A 4 -98.52 16.37 -31.49
CA SER A 4 -97.17 15.78 -31.43
C SER A 4 -97.15 14.73 -30.33
N ALA A 5 -96.71 13.51 -30.66
CA ALA A 5 -96.42 12.47 -29.69
C ALA A 5 -94.90 12.35 -29.54
N THR A 6 -94.41 12.45 -28.32
CA THR A 6 -93.01 12.16 -27.97
C THR A 6 -92.91 10.65 -27.76
N VAL A 7 -92.07 9.99 -28.57
CA VAL A 7 -91.71 8.58 -28.35
C VAL A 7 -90.53 8.56 -27.38
N THR A 8 -90.73 8.06 -26.18
CA THR A 8 -89.64 7.75 -25.24
C THR A 8 -89.07 6.38 -25.62
N ILE A 9 -87.89 6.36 -26.21
CA ILE A 9 -87.12 5.12 -26.43
C ILE A 9 -86.30 4.91 -25.15
N SER A 10 -86.69 3.93 -24.31
CA SER A 10 -85.81 3.42 -23.28
C SER A 10 -84.90 2.37 -23.91
N VAL A 11 -83.63 2.74 -24.10
CA VAL A 11 -82.57 1.74 -24.30
C VAL A 11 -82.30 1.15 -22.91
N PRO A 12 -82.38 -0.18 -22.71
CA PRO A 12 -81.93 -0.79 -21.46
C PRO A 12 -80.50 -0.30 -21.18
N ALA A 13 -80.17 -0.01 -19.93
CA ALA A 13 -78.75 0.07 -19.57
C ALA A 13 -78.12 -1.23 -20.07
N ALA A 14 -77.12 -1.13 -20.94
CA ALA A 14 -76.30 -2.30 -21.23
C ALA A 14 -75.79 -2.83 -19.87
N GLY A 15 -75.74 -4.14 -19.73
CA GLY A 15 -75.15 -4.74 -18.54
C GLY A 15 -73.70 -4.29 -18.38
N ASP A 16 -73.12 -4.63 -17.25
CA ASP A 16 -71.68 -4.60 -17.03
C ASP A 16 -71.39 -5.97 -16.40
N GLN A 17 -71.06 -6.93 -17.26
CA GLN A 17 -71.00 -8.34 -16.90
C GLN A 17 -69.79 -8.68 -16.03
N ASP A 18 -68.69 -7.95 -16.17
CA ASP A 18 -67.45 -8.19 -15.43
C ASP A 18 -67.19 -7.15 -14.33
N GLY A 19 -67.99 -6.08 -14.31
CA GLY A 19 -68.06 -5.11 -13.23
C GLY A 19 -66.92 -4.09 -13.25
N ASP A 20 -66.29 -3.86 -14.40
CA ASP A 20 -65.19 -2.91 -14.58
C ASP A 20 -65.67 -1.46 -14.76
N GLY A 21 -66.99 -1.24 -14.89
CA GLY A 21 -67.60 0.06 -15.06
C GLY A 21 -67.71 0.55 -16.50
N ASP A 22 -67.31 -0.23 -17.51
CA ASP A 22 -67.62 -0.03 -18.94
C ASP A 22 -68.88 -0.85 -19.32
N PRO A 23 -69.95 -0.21 -19.84
CA PRO A 23 -71.13 -0.96 -20.27
C PRO A 23 -70.83 -1.96 -21.41
N ASP A 24 -71.39 -3.17 -21.36
CA ASP A 24 -71.19 -4.30 -22.31
C ASP A 24 -71.26 -3.92 -23.81
N ASN A 25 -71.97 -2.84 -24.17
CA ASN A 25 -72.15 -2.40 -25.55
C ASN A 25 -71.07 -1.42 -26.04
N THR A 26 -70.24 -0.90 -25.15
CA THR A 26 -69.05 -0.08 -25.41
C THR A 26 -67.76 -0.74 -24.96
N ASP A 27 -67.86 -1.73 -24.06
CA ASP A 27 -66.76 -2.50 -23.54
C ASP A 27 -66.08 -3.33 -24.65
N PRO A 28 -64.77 -3.15 -24.90
CA PRO A 28 -64.01 -3.95 -25.85
C PRO A 28 -63.92 -5.43 -25.46
N GLN A 29 -64.07 -5.79 -24.18
CA GLN A 29 -64.06 -7.15 -23.65
C GLN A 29 -65.12 -7.35 -22.52
N PRO A 30 -66.42 -7.52 -22.86
CA PRO A 30 -67.56 -7.62 -21.91
C PRO A 30 -67.53 -8.70 -20.83
N THR A 31 -66.45 -9.47 -20.70
CA THR A 31 -66.31 -10.55 -19.72
C THR A 31 -64.91 -10.59 -19.10
N ASN A 32 -64.05 -9.60 -19.39
CA ASN A 32 -62.69 -9.54 -18.89
C ASN A 32 -62.46 -8.19 -18.19
N SER A 33 -62.62 -8.23 -16.88
CA SER A 33 -62.58 -7.07 -16.01
C SER A 33 -61.23 -6.35 -15.95
N CYS A 34 -60.18 -6.93 -16.55
CA CYS A 34 -58.83 -6.37 -16.61
C CYS A 34 -58.49 -5.82 -18.01
N VAL A 35 -59.48 -5.34 -18.75
CA VAL A 35 -59.29 -4.69 -20.04
C VAL A 35 -59.96 -3.32 -20.00
N TRP A 36 -59.23 -2.29 -20.40
CA TRP A 36 -59.74 -0.92 -20.38
C TRP A 36 -60.50 -0.56 -21.66
N GLY A 37 -61.68 0.03 -21.48
CA GLY A 37 -62.44 0.71 -22.53
C GLY A 37 -62.62 2.20 -22.27
N ILE A 38 -63.03 2.94 -23.31
CA ILE A 38 -63.28 4.39 -23.23
C ILE A 38 -64.57 4.75 -22.48
N GLY A 39 -65.42 3.75 -22.21
CA GLY A 39 -66.71 3.91 -21.53
C GLY A 39 -66.64 3.72 -20.02
N GLN A 40 -65.46 3.36 -19.49
CA GLN A 40 -65.27 2.99 -18.11
C GLN A 40 -65.52 4.15 -17.14
N VAL A 41 -66.32 3.91 -16.11
CA VAL A 41 -66.65 4.88 -15.06
C VAL A 41 -66.45 4.24 -13.69
N LEU A 42 -65.46 4.74 -12.94
CA LEU A 42 -65.11 4.19 -11.63
C LEU A 42 -66.29 4.08 -10.65
N ALA A 43 -67.24 5.03 -10.70
CA ALA A 43 -68.43 5.00 -9.84
C ALA A 43 -69.38 3.80 -10.12
N ASN A 44 -69.26 3.18 -11.29
CA ASN A 44 -70.06 2.03 -11.70
C ASN A 44 -69.37 0.69 -11.42
N THR A 45 -68.09 0.70 -11.03
CA THR A 45 -67.32 -0.52 -10.75
C THR A 45 -67.91 -1.35 -9.62
N SER A 46 -67.82 -2.67 -9.79
CA SER A 46 -68.20 -3.64 -8.77
C SER A 46 -67.21 -3.66 -7.62
N THR A 47 -67.62 -4.18 -6.46
CA THR A 47 -66.68 -4.42 -5.35
C THR A 47 -65.67 -5.51 -5.69
N THR A 48 -66.03 -6.47 -6.56
CA THR A 48 -65.12 -7.51 -7.01
C THR A 48 -63.96 -6.91 -7.80
N TRP A 49 -64.25 -6.05 -8.78
CA TRP A 49 -63.23 -5.34 -9.55
C TRP A 49 -62.37 -4.45 -8.66
N ARG A 50 -63.00 -3.68 -7.76
CA ARG A 50 -62.28 -2.76 -6.87
C ARG A 50 -61.26 -3.43 -5.96
N ASN A 51 -61.50 -4.68 -5.58
CA ASN A 51 -60.61 -5.47 -4.74
C ASN A 51 -59.69 -6.41 -5.54
N ALA A 52 -59.84 -6.47 -6.86
CA ALA A 52 -58.95 -7.20 -7.72
C ALA A 52 -57.65 -6.42 -7.93
N ASP A 53 -56.65 -7.12 -8.45
CA ASP A 53 -55.34 -6.62 -8.84
C ASP A 53 -55.13 -7.15 -10.26
N CYS A 54 -55.32 -6.28 -11.25
CA CYS A 54 -55.41 -6.69 -12.65
C CYS A 54 -54.06 -6.87 -13.32
N ASP A 55 -53.02 -6.19 -12.86
CA ASP A 55 -51.67 -6.28 -13.39
C ASP A 55 -50.71 -7.09 -12.51
N GLY A 56 -51.14 -7.43 -11.30
CA GLY A 56 -50.44 -8.30 -10.37
C GLY A 56 -49.38 -7.60 -9.53
N ASP A 57 -49.45 -6.28 -9.34
CA ASP A 57 -48.47 -5.51 -8.56
C ASP A 57 -48.74 -5.50 -7.04
N GLY A 58 -49.79 -6.20 -6.59
CA GLY A 58 -50.17 -6.29 -5.19
C GLY A 58 -50.98 -5.08 -4.67
N VAL A 59 -51.27 -4.10 -5.52
CA VAL A 59 -52.18 -2.98 -5.27
C VAL A 59 -53.54 -3.31 -5.87
N THR A 60 -54.61 -2.94 -5.17
CA THR A 60 -55.96 -3.15 -5.71
C THR A 60 -56.32 -2.07 -6.73
N ASN A 61 -57.07 -2.43 -7.77
CA ASN A 61 -57.53 -1.51 -8.82
C ASN A 61 -58.16 -0.21 -8.27
N TYR A 62 -58.90 -0.28 -7.15
CA TYR A 62 -59.48 0.91 -6.52
C TYR A 62 -58.45 1.85 -5.90
N ASN A 63 -57.46 1.30 -5.20
CA ASN A 63 -56.40 2.07 -4.57
C ASN A 63 -55.54 2.79 -5.61
N GLU A 64 -55.32 2.18 -6.76
CA GLU A 64 -54.60 2.79 -7.87
C GLU A 64 -55.41 3.89 -8.55
N ALA A 65 -56.68 3.61 -8.85
CA ALA A 65 -57.58 4.58 -9.50
C ALA A 65 -57.95 5.78 -8.61
N THR A 66 -57.72 5.69 -7.29
CA THR A 66 -58.08 6.73 -6.32
C THR A 66 -56.93 7.27 -5.49
N GLY A 67 -55.71 6.74 -5.67
CA GLY A 67 -54.55 7.15 -4.92
C GLY A 67 -54.66 6.83 -3.43
N ALA A 68 -53.72 7.35 -2.64
CA ALA A 68 -53.65 7.14 -1.20
C ALA A 68 -54.73 7.92 -0.44
N ASP A 69 -55.29 8.97 -1.04
CA ASP A 69 -56.36 9.77 -0.44
C ASP A 69 -57.78 9.24 -0.71
N GLY A 70 -57.91 8.21 -1.55
CA GLY A 70 -59.17 7.58 -1.89
C GLY A 70 -60.07 8.45 -2.77
N ASN A 71 -59.51 9.48 -3.42
CA ASN A 71 -60.24 10.41 -4.27
C ASN A 71 -59.77 10.30 -5.74
N PRO A 72 -60.60 9.78 -6.66
CA PRO A 72 -60.23 9.66 -8.07
C PRO A 72 -60.03 10.98 -8.82
N ALA A 73 -60.38 12.12 -8.22
CA ALA A 73 -60.16 13.44 -8.83
C ALA A 73 -58.72 13.97 -8.60
N THR A 74 -57.96 13.38 -7.68
CA THR A 74 -56.58 13.75 -7.34
C THR A 74 -55.60 12.87 -8.10
N LEU A 75 -55.43 13.14 -9.39
CA LEU A 75 -54.61 12.30 -10.29
C LEU A 75 -53.10 12.26 -9.98
N ALA A 76 -52.62 12.96 -8.94
CA ALA A 76 -51.18 13.10 -8.69
C ALA A 76 -50.56 11.88 -7.99
N ASP A 77 -51.36 11.13 -7.24
CA ASP A 77 -50.97 9.89 -6.53
C ASP A 77 -51.71 8.66 -7.08
N ASN A 78 -52.50 8.81 -8.13
CA ASN A 78 -53.08 7.68 -8.85
C ASN A 78 -52.00 6.90 -9.61
N THR A 79 -52.24 5.60 -9.74
CA THR A 79 -51.47 4.70 -10.59
C THR A 79 -52.37 4.01 -11.63
N ASP A 80 -51.78 3.30 -12.60
CA ASP A 80 -52.47 2.63 -13.69
C ASP A 80 -52.73 1.15 -13.37
N PRO A 81 -54.00 0.72 -13.14
CA PRO A 81 -54.36 -0.64 -12.75
C PRO A 81 -54.03 -1.77 -13.75
N LEU A 82 -53.44 -1.43 -14.89
CA LEU A 82 -53.00 -2.37 -15.92
C LEU A 82 -51.48 -2.38 -16.11
N SER A 83 -50.75 -1.59 -15.34
CA SER A 83 -49.32 -1.46 -15.48
C SER A 83 -48.65 -1.73 -14.14
N ALA A 84 -48.12 -2.94 -14.00
CA ALA A 84 -47.43 -3.35 -12.77
C ALA A 84 -46.16 -2.54 -12.44
N CYS A 85 -45.72 -1.64 -13.34
CA CYS A 85 -44.63 -0.69 -13.10
C CYS A 85 -45.12 0.67 -12.60
N SER A 86 -46.42 0.91 -12.68
CA SER A 86 -47.09 2.07 -12.14
C SER A 86 -47.70 1.66 -10.81
N LEU A 87 -46.94 1.72 -9.72
CA LEU A 87 -47.43 1.37 -8.39
C LEU A 87 -46.97 2.35 -7.32
N ASN A 88 -47.76 2.40 -6.25
CA ASN A 88 -47.34 3.02 -4.99
C ASN A 88 -47.08 1.91 -3.98
N LEU A 89 -45.81 1.66 -3.64
CA LEU A 89 -45.41 0.61 -2.70
C LEU A 89 -46.14 0.67 -1.34
N GLY A 90 -46.49 1.87 -0.87
CA GLY A 90 -47.24 2.03 0.38
C GLY A 90 -48.70 1.54 0.33
N GLN A 91 -49.24 1.25 -0.85
CA GLN A 91 -50.60 0.74 -1.05
C GLN A 91 -50.64 -0.77 -1.33
N VAL A 92 -49.49 -1.43 -1.42
CA VAL A 92 -49.40 -2.88 -1.58
C VAL A 92 -50.03 -3.56 -0.37
N THR A 93 -51.03 -4.39 -0.62
CA THR A 93 -51.75 -5.15 0.41
C THR A 93 -52.05 -6.58 0.00
N LEU A 94 -51.89 -6.91 -1.27
CA LEU A 94 -52.07 -8.24 -1.84
C LEU A 94 -50.71 -8.84 -2.20
N VAL A 95 -50.65 -10.17 -2.27
CA VAL A 95 -49.48 -10.89 -2.78
C VAL A 95 -49.35 -10.57 -4.27
N ALA A 96 -48.23 -9.97 -4.65
CA ALA A 96 -47.96 -9.62 -6.03
C ALA A 96 -47.75 -10.90 -6.86
N THR A 97 -48.20 -10.86 -8.12
CA THR A 97 -48.09 -11.98 -9.08
C THR A 97 -47.42 -11.59 -10.39
N SER A 98 -47.13 -10.30 -10.60
CA SER A 98 -46.44 -9.80 -11.78
C SER A 98 -45.04 -10.39 -11.89
N THR A 99 -44.78 -11.09 -12.99
CA THR A 99 -43.47 -11.64 -13.34
C THR A 99 -42.66 -10.70 -14.22
N GLY A 100 -43.11 -9.44 -14.38
CA GLY A 100 -42.34 -8.39 -15.03
C GLY A 100 -41.12 -8.00 -14.20
N ASP A 101 -40.28 -7.14 -14.78
CA ASP A 101 -39.10 -6.55 -14.17
C ASP A 101 -39.08 -5.09 -14.63
N CYS A 102 -39.55 -4.19 -13.75
CA CYS A 102 -39.89 -2.82 -14.13
C CYS A 102 -38.69 -1.89 -14.21
N ASP A 103 -37.67 -2.10 -13.37
CA ASP A 103 -36.42 -1.34 -13.39
C ASP A 103 -35.27 -2.07 -14.12
N GLY A 104 -35.46 -3.34 -14.45
CA GLY A 104 -34.55 -4.13 -15.25
C GLY A 104 -33.35 -4.66 -14.47
N ASP A 105 -33.43 -4.81 -13.16
CA ASP A 105 -32.34 -5.34 -12.34
C ASP A 105 -32.25 -6.87 -12.31
N GLY A 106 -33.16 -7.56 -13.00
CA GLY A 106 -33.20 -9.01 -13.13
C GLY A 106 -33.90 -9.74 -11.98
N VAL A 107 -34.51 -9.03 -11.03
CA VAL A 107 -35.49 -9.55 -10.08
C VAL A 107 -36.89 -9.28 -10.65
N THR A 108 -37.86 -10.16 -10.37
CA THR A 108 -39.24 -9.92 -10.82
C THR A 108 -39.99 -9.08 -9.79
N ASN A 109 -40.93 -8.24 -10.25
CA ASN A 109 -41.74 -7.38 -9.36
C ASN A 109 -42.34 -8.16 -8.19
N LYS A 110 -42.88 -9.37 -8.43
CA LYS A 110 -43.45 -10.20 -7.37
C LYS A 110 -42.41 -10.64 -6.34
N ASP A 111 -41.18 -10.94 -6.73
CA ASP A 111 -40.13 -11.41 -5.81
C ASP A 111 -39.63 -10.23 -4.96
N GLU A 112 -39.60 -9.03 -5.51
CA GLU A 112 -39.27 -7.82 -4.77
C GLU A 112 -40.38 -7.37 -3.81
N ILE A 113 -41.62 -7.36 -4.27
CA ILE A 113 -42.77 -6.91 -3.47
C ILE A 113 -43.07 -7.91 -2.35
N ASN A 114 -42.99 -9.21 -2.64
CA ASN A 114 -43.28 -10.24 -1.66
C ASN A 114 -42.06 -10.61 -0.80
N GLY A 115 -40.86 -10.14 -1.14
CA GLY A 115 -39.63 -10.47 -0.44
C GLY A 115 -39.23 -11.94 -0.57
N ILE A 116 -38.24 -12.35 0.23
CA ILE A 116 -37.66 -13.70 0.23
C ILE A 116 -38.62 -14.72 0.85
N ASP A 117 -39.59 -14.26 1.66
CA ASP A 117 -40.56 -15.09 2.35
C ASP A 117 -41.92 -15.24 1.63
N ASP A 118 -42.04 -14.72 0.40
CA ASP A 118 -43.28 -14.68 -0.39
C ASP A 118 -44.46 -13.96 0.31
N ASN A 119 -44.18 -13.04 1.24
CA ASN A 119 -45.18 -12.26 1.95
C ASN A 119 -44.90 -10.73 1.91
N PRO A 120 -45.74 -9.95 1.19
CA PRO A 120 -45.52 -8.51 1.03
C PRO A 120 -45.67 -7.70 2.32
N LEU A 121 -46.19 -8.30 3.39
CA LEU A 121 -46.31 -7.63 4.69
C LEU A 121 -45.03 -7.75 5.54
N THR A 122 -44.03 -8.52 5.10
CA THR A 122 -42.72 -8.63 5.75
C THR A 122 -41.79 -7.53 5.19
N LEU A 123 -41.98 -6.28 5.61
CA LEU A 123 -41.24 -5.14 5.03
C LEU A 123 -39.69 -5.15 5.18
N GLY A 124 -39.12 -6.16 5.86
CA GLY A 124 -37.68 -6.22 6.13
C GLY A 124 -36.84 -6.80 5.00
N ASP A 125 -37.47 -7.57 4.11
CA ASP A 125 -36.84 -8.24 2.97
C ASP A 125 -37.48 -7.88 1.63
N ASN A 126 -38.51 -7.03 1.61
CA ASN A 126 -39.04 -6.46 0.37
C ASN A 126 -38.05 -5.46 -0.25
N THR A 127 -38.10 -5.34 -1.56
CA THR A 127 -37.38 -4.33 -2.33
C THR A 127 -38.32 -3.52 -3.22
N ASN A 128 -37.80 -2.69 -4.15
CA ASN A 128 -38.61 -1.70 -4.86
C ASN A 128 -38.50 -1.96 -6.36
N PRO A 129 -39.57 -2.46 -7.01
CA PRO A 129 -39.56 -2.81 -8.44
C PRO A 129 -39.30 -1.69 -9.42
N ASN A 130 -39.25 -0.44 -8.94
CA ASN A 130 -39.00 0.74 -9.75
C ASN A 130 -37.63 1.37 -9.44
N ASP A 131 -36.80 0.73 -8.63
CA ASP A 131 -35.47 1.20 -8.25
C ASP A 131 -34.48 0.05 -8.36
N GLY A 132 -33.81 -0.07 -9.51
CA GLY A 132 -32.92 -1.20 -9.78
C GLY A 132 -31.67 -1.28 -8.90
N CYS A 133 -31.48 -0.36 -7.95
CA CYS A 133 -30.47 -0.49 -6.90
C CYS A 133 -31.00 -1.16 -5.62
N SER A 134 -32.31 -1.29 -5.53
CA SER A 134 -33.05 -1.90 -4.43
C SER A 134 -33.45 -3.30 -4.83
N TYR A 135 -32.57 -4.28 -4.59
CA TYR A 135 -32.85 -5.68 -4.87
C TYR A 135 -32.16 -6.63 -3.88
N ASN A 136 -32.74 -7.82 -3.74
CA ASN A 136 -32.10 -8.91 -3.01
C ASN A 136 -31.16 -9.66 -3.94
N LYS A 137 -29.85 -9.65 -3.62
CA LYS A 137 -28.83 -10.35 -4.41
C LYS A 137 -29.11 -11.85 -4.63
N VAL A 138 -29.87 -12.49 -3.73
CA VAL A 138 -30.21 -13.91 -3.83
C VAL A 138 -31.26 -14.20 -4.91
N ASP A 139 -32.13 -13.23 -5.20
CA ASP A 139 -33.22 -13.37 -6.17
C ASP A 139 -32.82 -12.86 -7.56
N GLN A 140 -31.73 -12.09 -7.65
CA GLN A 140 -31.25 -11.54 -8.90
C GLN A 140 -30.81 -12.63 -9.88
N VAL A 141 -31.39 -12.59 -11.08
CA VAL A 141 -30.95 -13.39 -12.22
C VAL A 141 -30.15 -12.51 -13.16
N PHE A 142 -28.81 -12.51 -13.01
CA PHE A 142 -27.92 -11.63 -13.78
C PHE A 142 -28.08 -11.76 -15.32
N ALA A 143 -28.56 -12.89 -15.83
CA ALA A 143 -28.82 -13.06 -17.27
C ALA A 143 -30.03 -12.26 -17.79
N ASN A 144 -30.90 -11.78 -16.89
CA ASN A 144 -32.14 -11.08 -17.22
C ASN A 144 -32.02 -9.56 -17.07
N VAL A 145 -30.92 -9.06 -16.52
CA VAL A 145 -30.72 -7.62 -16.30
C VAL A 145 -30.75 -6.84 -17.62
N SER A 146 -31.26 -5.62 -17.54
CA SER A 146 -31.37 -4.73 -18.68
C SER A 146 -30.03 -4.06 -19.01
N PRO A 147 -29.83 -3.61 -20.26
CA PRO A 147 -28.69 -2.76 -20.61
C PRO A 147 -28.64 -1.43 -19.86
N LEU A 148 -29.79 -0.93 -19.39
CA LEU A 148 -29.84 0.29 -18.58
C LEU A 148 -29.28 0.04 -17.18
N TRP A 149 -29.67 -1.08 -16.55
CA TRP A 149 -29.14 -1.49 -15.26
C TRP A 149 -27.63 -1.73 -15.32
N LEU A 150 -27.14 -2.45 -16.34
CA LEU A 150 -25.70 -2.72 -16.53
C LEU A 150 -24.86 -1.44 -16.67
N ALA A 151 -25.44 -0.39 -17.24
CA ALA A 151 -24.80 0.92 -17.41
C ALA A 151 -25.01 1.86 -16.22
N GLY A 152 -25.89 1.50 -15.29
CA GLY A 152 -26.07 2.17 -14.01
C GLY A 152 -24.89 1.94 -13.07
N ASP A 153 -24.91 2.65 -11.95
CA ASP A 153 -23.89 2.63 -10.89
C ASP A 153 -24.63 2.88 -9.58
N CYS A 154 -24.94 1.78 -8.89
CA CYS A 154 -25.93 1.79 -7.82
C CYS A 154 -25.37 2.29 -6.50
N ASP A 155 -24.10 1.98 -6.19
CA ASP A 155 -23.42 2.50 -5.01
C ASP A 155 -22.63 3.79 -5.27
N LYS A 156 -22.51 4.19 -6.53
CA LYS A 156 -21.94 5.46 -6.98
C LYS A 156 -20.44 5.56 -6.76
N ASP A 157 -19.71 4.45 -6.82
CA ASP A 157 -18.24 4.44 -6.75
C ASP A 157 -17.54 4.64 -8.11
N GLY A 158 -18.32 4.65 -9.19
CA GLY A 158 -17.87 4.88 -10.56
C GLY A 158 -17.65 3.61 -11.36
N ASN A 159 -17.78 2.42 -10.77
CA ASN A 159 -17.89 1.16 -11.50
C ASN A 159 -19.34 0.96 -12.00
N PRO A 160 -19.56 0.71 -13.30
CA PRO A 160 -20.89 0.34 -13.75
C PRO A 160 -21.28 -1.06 -13.25
N ASN A 161 -22.54 -1.23 -12.86
CA ASN A 161 -23.12 -2.45 -12.29
C ASN A 161 -22.74 -3.73 -13.06
N GLY A 162 -22.62 -3.66 -14.39
CA GLY A 162 -22.27 -4.82 -15.22
C GLY A 162 -20.82 -5.31 -15.10
N THR A 163 -19.92 -4.49 -14.58
CA THR A 163 -18.50 -4.79 -14.32
C THR A 163 -18.12 -4.75 -12.85
N ASP A 164 -19.06 -4.32 -12.02
CA ASP A 164 -18.92 -4.06 -10.61
C ASP A 164 -19.05 -5.37 -9.78
N PRO A 165 -18.03 -5.72 -8.98
CA PRO A 165 -18.09 -6.86 -8.08
C PRO A 165 -19.08 -6.73 -6.90
N ASN A 166 -19.39 -5.51 -6.44
CA ASN A 166 -20.34 -5.23 -5.36
C ASN A 166 -21.31 -4.07 -5.69
N PRO A 167 -22.27 -4.21 -6.63
CA PRO A 167 -23.07 -3.08 -7.15
C PRO A 167 -23.91 -2.26 -6.15
N GLN A 168 -24.04 -2.71 -4.90
CA GLN A 168 -24.82 -2.04 -3.85
C GLN A 168 -23.94 -1.44 -2.75
N ALA A 169 -22.63 -1.62 -2.79
CA ALA A 169 -21.74 -1.16 -1.73
C ALA A 169 -20.31 -0.94 -2.23
N ALA A 170 -19.89 0.32 -2.23
CA ALA A 170 -18.53 0.69 -2.56
C ALA A 170 -17.53 0.04 -1.60
N THR A 171 -16.61 -0.76 -2.13
CA THR A 171 -15.61 -1.47 -1.33
C THR A 171 -14.17 -1.19 -1.77
N ALA A 172 -13.26 -1.22 -0.79
CA ALA A 172 -11.83 -1.23 -1.03
C ALA A 172 -11.23 -2.44 -0.29
N ALA A 173 -10.38 -3.19 -0.99
CA ALA A 173 -9.73 -4.39 -0.51
C ALA A 173 -8.29 -4.10 -0.08
N ASN A 174 -7.80 -4.85 0.90
CA ASN A 174 -6.43 -4.68 1.37
C ASN A 174 -5.41 -5.16 0.33
N ASP A 175 -4.27 -4.48 0.29
CA ASP A 175 -3.17 -4.76 -0.63
C ASP A 175 -1.91 -5.21 0.11
N ALA A 176 -0.98 -5.78 -0.64
CA ALA A 176 0.34 -6.11 -0.17
C ALA A 176 1.41 -5.60 -1.14
N LEU A 177 2.53 -5.13 -0.58
CA LEU A 177 3.69 -4.67 -1.33
C LEU A 177 4.97 -5.12 -0.64
N THR A 178 5.93 -5.65 -1.41
CA THR A 178 7.31 -5.79 -0.93
C THR A 178 8.13 -4.65 -1.50
N ALA A 179 8.77 -3.87 -0.65
CA ALA A 179 9.53 -2.68 -1.04
C ALA A 179 10.96 -2.75 -0.49
N PRO A 180 11.96 -3.11 -1.31
CA PRO A 180 13.36 -3.06 -0.92
C PRO A 180 13.81 -1.63 -0.58
N PHE A 181 14.72 -1.50 0.39
CA PHE A 181 15.34 -0.21 0.71
C PHE A 181 16.08 0.38 -0.51
N GLY A 182 16.14 1.71 -0.59
CA GLY A 182 16.81 2.43 -1.67
C GLY A 182 16.08 2.42 -3.02
N LEU A 183 14.99 1.66 -3.15
CA LEU A 183 14.20 1.55 -4.38
C LEU A 183 12.76 2.02 -4.15
N THR A 184 12.17 2.58 -5.20
CA THR A 184 10.73 2.86 -5.24
C THR A 184 10.00 1.64 -5.80
N SER A 185 9.08 1.10 -5.01
CA SER A 185 8.22 -0.02 -5.41
C SER A 185 6.78 0.46 -5.59
N THR A 186 6.00 -0.23 -6.42
CA THR A 186 4.64 0.19 -6.76
C THR A 186 3.63 -0.95 -6.59
N VAL A 187 2.39 -0.59 -6.28
CA VAL A 187 1.23 -1.49 -6.25
C VAL A 187 0.02 -0.77 -6.82
N SER A 188 -0.84 -1.49 -7.55
CA SER A 188 -2.10 -0.96 -8.07
C SER A 188 -3.20 -1.19 -7.03
N VAL A 189 -3.47 -0.19 -6.19
CA VAL A 189 -4.45 -0.31 -5.10
C VAL A 189 -5.88 -0.40 -5.62
N LEU A 190 -6.17 0.16 -6.81
CA LEU A 190 -7.51 0.06 -7.40
C LEU A 190 -7.76 -1.24 -8.18
N SER A 191 -6.81 -2.18 -8.21
CA SER A 191 -6.94 -3.37 -9.09
C SER A 191 -7.88 -4.45 -8.54
N ASN A 192 -8.07 -4.44 -7.23
CA ASN A 192 -8.92 -5.33 -6.43
C ASN A 192 -9.98 -4.53 -5.65
N ASP A 193 -10.03 -3.22 -5.84
CA ASP A 193 -11.06 -2.35 -5.30
C ASP A 193 -12.23 -2.25 -6.26
N ASP A 194 -13.36 -1.84 -5.71
CA ASP A 194 -14.57 -1.56 -6.45
C ASP A 194 -14.58 -0.19 -7.13
N PHE A 195 -13.43 0.40 -7.43
CA PHE A 195 -13.39 1.76 -7.96
C PHE A 195 -12.76 1.79 -9.35
N LEU A 196 -13.50 2.24 -10.37
CA LEU A 196 -12.94 2.39 -11.71
C LEU A 196 -11.90 3.52 -11.72
N PRO A 197 -10.70 3.35 -12.27
CA PRO A 197 -9.74 4.45 -12.41
C PRO A 197 -10.25 5.53 -13.39
N VAL A 198 -11.04 6.49 -12.89
CA VAL A 198 -11.56 7.63 -13.64
C VAL A 198 -10.97 8.93 -13.11
N LEU A 199 -11.01 9.99 -13.93
CA LEU A 199 -10.50 11.33 -13.57
C LEU A 199 -11.17 11.95 -12.33
N GLY A 200 -12.29 11.38 -11.85
CA GLY A 200 -13.02 11.82 -10.66
C GLY A 200 -12.66 11.10 -9.36
N ASN A 201 -11.84 10.04 -9.42
CA ASN A 201 -11.44 9.30 -8.22
C ASN A 201 -10.22 9.97 -7.56
N VAL A 202 -10.31 10.16 -6.25
CA VAL A 202 -9.23 10.71 -5.44
C VAL A 202 -8.80 9.64 -4.45
N VAL A 203 -7.52 9.25 -4.52
CA VAL A 203 -6.90 8.34 -3.57
C VAL A 203 -6.00 9.13 -2.64
N THR A 204 -6.25 9.04 -1.33
CA THR A 204 -5.49 9.78 -0.32
C THR A 204 -5.00 8.86 0.79
N ARG A 205 -3.84 9.19 1.37
CA ARG A 205 -3.38 8.57 2.60
C ARG A 205 -4.13 9.17 3.78
N ILE A 206 -4.80 8.33 4.56
CA ILE A 206 -5.52 8.72 5.79
C ILE A 206 -4.87 8.18 7.07
N GLY A 207 -3.86 7.30 6.96
CA GLY A 207 -3.15 6.76 8.12
C GLY A 207 -2.04 5.76 7.79
N GLY A 208 -1.75 4.88 8.75
CA GLY A 208 -0.74 3.81 8.64
C GLY A 208 0.56 4.09 9.40
N THR A 209 1.39 3.06 9.57
CA THR A 209 2.66 3.11 10.30
C THR A 209 3.87 3.43 9.43
N ALA A 210 3.74 3.39 8.10
CA ALA A 210 4.81 3.67 7.17
C ALA A 210 5.35 5.10 7.33
N THR A 211 6.65 5.22 7.56
CA THR A 211 7.38 6.49 7.68
C THR A 211 8.09 6.88 6.39
N GLY A 212 8.21 5.95 5.44
CA GLY A 212 8.70 6.21 4.09
C GLY A 212 7.82 7.16 3.28
N THR A 213 8.26 7.45 2.07
CA THR A 213 7.56 8.36 1.15
C THR A 213 6.48 7.59 0.39
N VAL A 214 5.23 8.08 0.45
CA VAL A 214 4.06 7.51 -0.23
C VAL A 214 3.56 8.52 -1.26
N VAL A 215 3.33 8.07 -2.50
CA VAL A 215 2.73 8.90 -3.56
C VAL A 215 1.62 8.10 -4.25
N PHE A 216 0.44 8.72 -4.42
CA PHE A 216 -0.67 8.15 -5.18
C PHE A 216 -0.79 8.82 -6.55
N ALA A 217 -0.96 8.01 -7.59
CA ALA A 217 -1.39 8.44 -8.90
C ALA A 217 -2.90 8.19 -9.03
N PRO A 218 -3.77 9.18 -8.72
CA PRO A 218 -5.21 8.97 -8.56
C PRO A 218 -5.89 8.45 -9.83
N THR A 219 -5.41 8.87 -11.01
CA THR A 219 -5.99 8.45 -12.29
C THR A 219 -5.67 7.00 -12.68
N THR A 220 -4.60 6.41 -12.14
CA THR A 220 -4.19 5.04 -12.45
C THR A 220 -4.36 4.09 -11.26
N GLY A 221 -4.66 4.62 -10.08
CA GLY A 221 -4.72 3.81 -8.86
C GLY A 221 -3.37 3.26 -8.40
N ILE A 222 -2.25 3.77 -8.91
CA ILE A 222 -0.92 3.28 -8.53
C ILE A 222 -0.46 4.01 -7.27
N MET A 223 -0.16 3.25 -6.21
CA MET A 223 0.61 3.71 -5.07
C MET A 223 2.09 3.43 -5.32
N SER A 224 2.94 4.43 -5.12
CA SER A 224 4.40 4.30 -5.06
C SER A 224 4.88 4.46 -3.63
N TYR A 225 5.82 3.61 -3.22
CA TYR A 225 6.43 3.64 -1.91
C TYR A 225 7.95 3.55 -1.97
N THR A 226 8.61 4.44 -1.26
CA THR A 226 10.06 4.40 -1.01
C THR A 226 10.27 4.28 0.50
N PRO A 227 10.81 3.15 1.00
CA PRO A 227 11.01 2.93 2.44
C PRO A 227 11.90 4.00 3.10
N SER A 228 11.64 4.26 4.37
CA SER A 228 12.55 5.02 5.24
C SER A 228 13.71 4.13 5.70
N ALA A 229 14.84 4.72 6.08
CA ALA A 229 16.01 4.01 6.61
C ALA A 229 15.73 3.23 7.92
N THR A 230 14.61 3.50 8.61
CA THR A 230 14.25 2.86 9.89
C THR A 230 13.36 1.61 9.76
N GLU A 231 12.98 1.24 8.53
CA GLU A 231 12.01 0.18 8.24
C GLU A 231 12.61 -1.18 7.80
N PRO A 232 13.80 -1.24 7.16
CA PRO A 232 14.39 -2.50 6.71
C PRO A 232 14.57 -3.52 7.83
N GLY A 233 14.22 -4.78 7.54
CA GLY A 233 14.39 -5.90 8.47
C GLY A 233 13.45 -5.90 9.69
N GLY A 234 12.55 -4.91 9.79
CA GLY A 234 11.56 -4.81 10.85
C GLY A 234 10.26 -5.57 10.57
N THR A 235 9.25 -5.33 11.41
CA THR A 235 7.87 -5.76 11.13
C THR A 235 7.29 -4.99 9.95
N ASN A 236 6.36 -5.61 9.22
CA ASN A 236 5.65 -4.93 8.14
C ASN A 236 5.06 -3.58 8.58
N VAL A 237 5.24 -2.57 7.74
CA VAL A 237 4.62 -1.25 7.91
C VAL A 237 3.34 -1.15 7.09
N THR A 238 2.49 -0.17 7.37
CA THR A 238 1.19 -0.04 6.69
C THR A 238 0.97 1.36 6.15
N VAL A 239 0.24 1.43 5.04
CA VAL A 239 -0.37 2.67 4.54
C VAL A 239 -1.88 2.45 4.53
N VAL A 240 -2.63 3.28 5.25
CA VAL A 240 -4.10 3.27 5.18
C VAL A 240 -4.51 4.35 4.19
N TYR A 241 -5.23 3.96 3.14
CA TYR A 241 -5.72 4.86 2.10
C TYR A 241 -7.24 4.90 2.07
N GLN A 242 -7.75 5.99 1.51
CA GLN A 242 -9.16 6.19 1.18
C GLN A 242 -9.27 6.58 -0.29
N VAL A 243 -10.13 5.87 -1.01
CA VAL A 243 -10.57 6.22 -2.36
C VAL A 243 -11.96 6.83 -2.28
N CYS A 244 -12.19 7.91 -3.03
CA CYS A 244 -13.49 8.58 -3.10
C CYS A 244 -13.87 8.90 -4.55
N ASN A 245 -15.12 8.60 -4.94
CA ASN A 245 -15.74 9.14 -6.14
C ASN A 245 -16.26 10.55 -5.84
N THR A 246 -15.62 11.55 -6.45
CA THR A 246 -15.95 12.97 -6.22
C THR A 246 -16.92 13.55 -7.25
N LEU A 247 -17.37 12.75 -8.23
CA LEU A 247 -18.34 13.16 -9.24
C LEU A 247 -19.78 13.15 -8.72
N VAL A 248 -20.01 12.55 -7.55
CA VAL A 248 -21.32 12.42 -6.91
C VAL A 248 -21.39 13.23 -5.61
N THR A 249 -22.61 13.63 -5.21
CA THR A 249 -22.84 14.42 -3.99
C THR A 249 -23.98 13.78 -3.17
N PRO A 250 -23.73 13.33 -1.92
CA PRO A 250 -22.44 13.30 -1.22
C PRO A 250 -21.44 12.36 -1.91
N GLN A 251 -20.13 12.63 -1.75
CA GLN A 251 -19.08 11.75 -2.25
C GLN A 251 -19.17 10.36 -1.61
N VAL A 252 -18.90 9.33 -2.39
CA VAL A 252 -18.85 7.93 -1.92
C VAL A 252 -17.39 7.54 -1.76
N CYS A 253 -17.05 6.95 -0.61
CA CYS A 253 -15.67 6.61 -0.27
C CYS A 253 -15.56 5.25 0.39
N ALA A 254 -14.47 4.54 0.11
CA ALA A 254 -14.06 3.32 0.81
C ALA A 254 -12.60 3.43 1.26
N SER A 255 -12.18 2.59 2.20
CA SER A 255 -10.82 2.64 2.75
C SER A 255 -10.25 1.25 2.94
N ALA A 256 -8.95 1.13 2.69
CA ALA A 256 -8.22 -0.11 2.81
C ALA A 256 -6.77 0.12 3.25
N THR A 257 -6.07 -0.98 3.51
CA THR A 257 -4.70 -0.96 4.01
C THR A 257 -3.77 -1.67 3.04
N VAL A 258 -2.68 -0.99 2.67
CA VAL A 258 -1.52 -1.63 2.04
C VAL A 258 -0.58 -2.10 3.15
N THR A 259 -0.34 -3.40 3.22
CA THR A 259 0.68 -3.99 4.09
C THR A 259 2.00 -4.07 3.34
N ILE A 260 3.04 -3.42 3.86
CA ILE A 260 4.33 -3.27 3.20
C ILE A 260 5.39 -4.06 3.96
N SER A 261 6.00 -5.02 3.28
CA SER A 261 7.19 -5.71 3.78
C SER A 261 8.45 -5.02 3.24
N VAL A 262 9.34 -4.61 4.14
CA VAL A 262 10.62 -4.00 3.79
C VAL A 262 11.74 -4.99 4.17
N PRO A 263 12.32 -5.72 3.21
CA PRO A 263 13.46 -6.58 3.46
C PRO A 263 14.63 -5.82 4.10
N ALA A 264 15.56 -6.53 4.75
CA ALA A 264 16.82 -5.94 5.20
C ALA A 264 17.54 -5.27 4.02
N ALA A 265 18.24 -4.16 4.29
CA ALA A 265 18.75 -3.26 3.25
C ALA A 265 19.89 -3.84 2.38
N GLY A 266 20.45 -5.00 2.76
CA GLY A 266 21.70 -5.48 2.19
C GLY A 266 22.91 -4.82 2.86
N ASP A 267 24.10 -5.18 2.38
CA ASP A 267 25.41 -4.65 2.78
C ASP A 267 26.29 -4.74 1.52
N GLN A 268 26.43 -3.63 0.81
CA GLN A 268 27.00 -3.59 -0.55
C GLN A 268 28.52 -3.69 -0.56
N ASP A 269 29.22 -3.12 0.42
CA ASP A 269 30.68 -3.20 0.53
C ASP A 269 31.16 -4.30 1.48
N GLY A 270 30.24 -4.91 2.22
CA GLY A 270 30.47 -6.08 3.04
C GLY A 270 31.17 -5.77 4.34
N ASP A 271 31.14 -4.52 4.82
CA ASP A 271 31.76 -4.09 6.07
C ASP A 271 30.94 -4.46 7.31
N GLY A 272 29.75 -5.03 7.13
CA GLY A 272 28.86 -5.47 8.19
C GLY A 272 27.93 -4.39 8.71
N ASP A 273 27.95 -3.16 8.19
CA ASP A 273 26.94 -2.12 8.40
C ASP A 273 25.90 -2.19 7.26
N PRO A 274 24.61 -2.44 7.56
CA PRO A 274 23.59 -2.46 6.51
C PRO A 274 23.47 -1.13 5.77
N ASP A 275 23.23 -1.16 4.45
CA ASP A 275 23.18 0.02 3.55
C ASP A 275 22.28 1.17 4.05
N ASN A 276 21.28 0.89 4.89
CA ASN A 276 20.37 1.90 5.45
C ASN A 276 20.92 2.64 6.68
N THR A 277 21.90 2.06 7.37
CA THR A 277 22.60 2.67 8.52
C THR A 277 24.03 3.06 8.19
N ASP A 278 24.57 2.52 7.09
CA ASP A 278 25.92 2.74 6.63
C ASP A 278 26.14 4.20 6.17
N PRO A 279 27.10 4.94 6.78
CA PRO A 279 27.46 6.29 6.33
C PRO A 279 28.06 6.34 4.93
N GLN A 280 28.64 5.27 4.41
CA GLN A 280 29.21 5.12 3.08
C GLN A 280 28.97 3.70 2.48
N PRO A 281 27.76 3.41 1.95
CA PRO A 281 27.31 2.09 1.45
C PRO A 281 28.13 1.40 0.35
N THR A 282 29.25 1.98 -0.07
CA THR A 282 30.10 1.46 -1.14
C THR A 282 31.59 1.58 -0.80
N ASN A 283 31.91 1.99 0.42
CA ASN A 283 33.28 2.22 0.87
C ASN A 283 33.53 1.47 2.19
N SER A 284 34.05 0.26 2.02
CA SER A 284 34.34 -0.71 3.07
C SER A 284 35.29 -0.23 4.17
N CYS A 285 35.97 0.90 3.97
CA CYS A 285 36.93 1.48 4.91
C CYS A 285 36.38 2.70 5.65
N VAL A 286 35.06 2.80 5.82
CA VAL A 286 34.42 3.83 6.63
C VAL A 286 33.50 3.18 7.65
N TRP A 287 33.75 3.45 8.93
CA TRP A 287 33.08 2.73 10.00
C TRP A 287 31.83 3.46 10.47
N GLY A 288 30.70 2.75 10.47
CA GLY A 288 29.44 3.20 11.03
C GLY A 288 29.13 2.60 12.41
N ILE A 289 28.09 3.12 13.05
CA ILE A 289 27.60 2.58 14.33
C ILE A 289 26.74 1.32 14.15
N GLY A 290 26.32 1.03 12.91
CA GLY A 290 25.50 -0.14 12.57
C GLY A 290 26.31 -1.38 12.25
N GLN A 291 27.65 -1.25 12.21
CA GLN A 291 28.57 -2.33 11.87
C GLN A 291 28.46 -3.51 12.84
N VAL A 292 28.31 -4.71 12.28
CA VAL A 292 28.31 -5.96 13.02
C VAL A 292 29.37 -6.89 12.43
N LEU A 293 30.44 -7.14 13.18
CA LEU A 293 31.57 -7.96 12.74
C LEU A 293 31.16 -9.36 12.22
N ALA A 294 30.12 -9.97 12.80
CA ALA A 294 29.61 -11.28 12.37
C ALA A 294 28.97 -11.27 10.96
N ASN A 295 28.57 -10.10 10.46
CA ASN A 295 27.94 -9.92 9.14
C ASN A 295 28.96 -9.55 8.05
N THR A 296 30.20 -9.22 8.42
CA THR A 296 31.26 -8.84 7.48
C THR A 296 31.53 -9.91 6.41
N SER A 297 31.80 -9.47 5.19
CA SER A 297 32.22 -10.32 4.09
C SER A 297 33.64 -10.84 4.27
N THR A 298 34.00 -11.94 3.60
CA THR A 298 35.40 -12.41 3.59
C THR A 298 36.34 -11.43 2.89
N THR A 299 35.83 -10.69 1.90
CA THR A 299 36.60 -9.66 1.19
C THR A 299 37.00 -8.56 2.15
N TRP A 300 36.05 -8.03 2.91
CA TRP A 300 36.31 -7.01 3.93
C TRP A 300 37.28 -7.53 5.00
N ARG A 301 37.07 -8.76 5.48
CA ARG A 301 37.90 -9.36 6.54
C ARG A 301 39.37 -9.50 6.16
N ASN A 302 39.67 -9.73 4.88
CA ASN A 302 41.03 -9.89 4.37
C ASN A 302 41.62 -8.58 3.81
N ALA A 303 40.86 -7.49 3.81
CA ALA A 303 41.37 -6.19 3.41
C ALA A 303 42.18 -5.54 4.53
N ASP A 304 42.94 -4.51 4.18
CA ASP A 304 43.76 -3.70 5.07
C ASP A 304 43.43 -2.24 4.75
N CYS A 305 42.59 -1.63 5.58
CA CYS A 305 42.01 -0.32 5.28
C CYS A 305 42.94 0.86 5.56
N ASP A 306 43.89 0.72 6.49
CA ASP A 306 44.84 1.77 6.83
C ASP A 306 46.26 1.54 6.26
N GLY A 307 46.50 0.35 5.71
CA GLY A 307 47.71 -0.01 5.01
C GLY A 307 48.85 -0.46 5.92
N ASP A 308 48.61 -0.86 7.16
CA ASP A 308 49.67 -1.30 8.08
C ASP A 308 50.09 -2.77 7.90
N GLY A 309 49.48 -3.49 6.97
CA GLY A 309 49.80 -4.89 6.69
C GLY A 309 49.09 -5.90 7.59
N VAL A 310 48.25 -5.45 8.52
CA VAL A 310 47.33 -6.29 9.30
C VAL A 310 45.96 -6.29 8.64
N THR A 311 45.24 -7.41 8.69
CA THR A 311 43.89 -7.48 8.11
C THR A 311 42.87 -6.83 9.04
N ASN A 312 41.84 -6.21 8.47
CA ASN A 312 40.72 -5.62 9.21
C ASN A 312 40.14 -6.58 10.28
N TYR A 313 40.08 -7.88 9.95
CA TYR A 313 39.56 -8.89 10.87
C TYR A 313 40.53 -9.21 12.00
N ASP A 314 41.82 -9.36 11.72
CA ASP A 314 42.84 -9.67 12.72
C ASP A 314 42.96 -8.55 13.76
N GLU A 315 42.85 -7.31 13.33
CA GLU A 315 42.83 -6.14 14.21
C GLU A 315 41.55 -6.06 15.07
N ALA A 316 40.39 -6.39 14.48
CA ALA A 316 39.11 -6.34 15.16
C ALA A 316 38.94 -7.45 16.23
N ILE A 317 39.73 -8.52 16.17
CA ILE A 317 39.67 -9.65 17.12
C ILE A 317 40.92 -9.80 17.99
N GLY A 318 41.96 -9.00 17.73
CA GLY A 318 43.23 -9.07 18.45
C GLY A 318 44.02 -10.36 18.20
N THR A 319 45.15 -10.47 18.90
CA THR A 319 46.10 -11.59 18.79
C THR A 319 45.56 -12.91 19.33
N ASP A 320 44.59 -12.86 20.23
CA ASP A 320 43.96 -14.06 20.80
C ASP A 320 42.88 -14.68 19.90
N GLY A 321 42.52 -13.99 18.81
CA GLY A 321 41.55 -14.45 17.81
C GLY A 321 40.11 -14.43 18.31
N ASN A 322 39.82 -13.75 19.42
CA ASN A 322 38.52 -13.76 20.07
C ASN A 322 37.84 -12.38 20.00
N PRO A 323 36.77 -12.22 19.20
CA PRO A 323 36.08 -10.94 19.03
C PRO A 323 35.40 -10.39 20.30
N LEU A 324 35.38 -11.14 21.41
CA LEU A 324 34.82 -10.70 22.69
C LEU A 324 35.86 -10.10 23.64
N THR A 325 37.14 -10.26 23.35
CA THR A 325 38.26 -9.67 24.09
C THR A 325 38.76 -8.49 23.28
N THR A 326 38.66 -7.28 23.85
CA THR A 326 39.02 -6.04 23.15
C THR A 326 40.32 -5.42 23.65
N SER A 327 41.05 -6.11 24.53
CA SER A 327 42.22 -5.55 25.21
C SER A 327 43.46 -5.53 24.34
N ASP A 328 43.52 -6.39 23.32
CA ASP A 328 44.62 -6.55 22.37
C ASP A 328 44.19 -6.24 20.92
N ASN A 329 42.97 -5.72 20.75
CA ASN A 329 42.51 -5.19 19.48
C ASN A 329 43.30 -3.96 19.07
N THR A 330 43.41 -3.77 17.77
CA THR A 330 43.94 -2.54 17.18
C THR A 330 42.85 -1.82 16.38
N ASN A 331 43.20 -0.74 15.69
CA ASN A 331 42.22 0.14 15.05
C ASN A 331 42.47 0.10 13.54
N PRO A 332 41.59 -0.56 12.77
CA PRO A 332 41.77 -0.78 11.32
C PRO A 332 41.72 0.44 10.41
N LEU A 333 41.59 1.62 10.99
CA LEU A 333 41.62 2.90 10.30
C LEU A 333 42.84 3.75 10.71
N SER A 334 43.80 3.16 11.43
CA SER A 334 44.92 3.85 12.03
C SER A 334 46.18 3.00 11.98
N ALA A 335 47.00 3.23 10.96
CA ALA A 335 48.22 2.45 10.70
C ALA A 335 49.31 2.49 11.80
N CYS A 336 49.15 3.31 12.84
CA CYS A 336 50.02 3.31 14.03
C CYS A 336 49.50 2.41 15.16
N SER A 337 48.28 1.90 15.02
CA SER A 337 47.64 1.00 15.94
C SER A 337 47.72 -0.38 15.31
N LEU A 338 48.82 -1.09 15.55
CA LEU A 338 49.03 -2.42 14.98
C LEU A 338 49.72 -3.37 15.98
N ASN A 339 49.51 -4.66 15.79
CA ASN A 339 50.29 -5.70 16.42
C ASN A 339 51.22 -6.32 15.37
N LEU A 340 52.53 -6.11 15.48
CA LEU A 340 53.49 -6.62 14.49
C LEU A 340 53.41 -8.13 14.26
N GLY A 341 53.04 -8.90 15.28
CA GLY A 341 52.86 -10.36 15.16
C GLY A 341 51.71 -10.79 14.27
N GLN A 342 50.80 -9.87 13.88
CA GLN A 342 49.66 -10.13 13.01
C GLN A 342 49.87 -9.61 11.58
N VAL A 343 51.00 -8.98 11.28
CA VAL A 343 51.31 -8.53 9.93
C VAL A 343 51.44 -9.74 9.01
N THR A 344 50.60 -9.77 7.98
CA THR A 344 50.59 -10.84 6.97
C THR A 344 50.45 -10.32 5.55
N LEU A 345 50.09 -9.05 5.38
CA LEU A 345 49.98 -8.35 4.11
C LEU A 345 51.13 -7.37 3.94
N VAL A 346 51.46 -7.06 2.69
CA VAL A 346 52.42 -6.00 2.36
C VAL A 346 51.83 -4.67 2.81
N ALA A 347 52.51 -4.01 3.75
CA ALA A 347 52.11 -2.69 4.24
C ALA A 347 52.23 -1.64 3.14
N THR A 348 51.29 -0.70 3.09
CA THR A 348 51.24 0.40 2.12
C THR A 348 51.21 1.78 2.77
N SER A 349 51.05 1.86 4.09
CA SER A 349 51.05 3.10 4.86
C SER A 349 52.39 3.83 4.74
N THR A 350 52.34 5.08 4.29
CA THR A 350 53.52 5.96 4.15
C THR A 350 53.67 6.92 5.32
N GLY A 351 52.90 6.70 6.40
CA GLY A 351 53.07 7.40 7.66
C GLY A 351 54.39 7.02 8.34
N ASP A 352 54.69 7.69 9.46
CA ASP A 352 55.86 7.47 10.29
C ASP A 352 55.38 7.62 11.74
N CYS A 353 55.11 6.49 12.39
CA CYS A 353 54.33 6.45 13.64
C CYS A 353 55.15 6.78 14.88
N ASP A 354 56.43 6.41 14.91
CA ASP A 354 57.35 6.77 15.99
C ASP A 354 58.21 8.01 15.67
N GLY A 355 58.18 8.45 14.41
CA GLY A 355 58.80 9.68 13.96
C GLY A 355 60.30 9.55 13.75
N ASP A 356 60.83 8.37 13.47
CA ASP A 356 62.25 8.15 13.24
C ASP A 356 62.72 8.46 11.80
N GLY A 357 61.79 8.86 10.94
CA GLY A 357 62.04 9.24 9.55
C GLY A 357 62.11 8.08 8.56
N VAL A 358 61.81 6.85 8.98
CA VAL A 358 61.43 5.73 8.11
C VAL A 358 59.91 5.67 8.01
N THR A 359 59.36 5.24 6.86
CA THR A 359 57.90 5.08 6.75
C THR A 359 57.46 3.72 7.26
N ASN A 360 56.25 3.62 7.81
CA ASN A 360 55.69 2.36 8.32
C ASN A 360 55.83 1.22 7.32
N LYS A 361 55.54 1.46 6.03
CA LYS A 361 55.67 0.41 5.00
C LYS A 361 57.11 -0.04 4.80
N ASP A 362 58.09 0.84 4.91
CA ASP A 362 59.50 0.49 4.71
C ASP A 362 60.03 -0.30 5.93
N GLU A 363 59.54 0.02 7.12
CA GLU A 363 59.86 -0.74 8.33
C GLU A 363 59.22 -2.12 8.35
N ILE A 364 57.90 -2.16 8.08
CA ILE A 364 57.13 -3.39 8.13
C ILE A 364 57.52 -4.33 7.01
N ASN A 365 57.74 -3.82 5.79
CA ASN A 365 58.13 -4.67 4.67
C ASN A 365 59.64 -4.93 4.60
N GLY A 366 60.46 -4.21 5.37
CA GLY A 366 61.92 -4.36 5.33
C GLY A 366 62.54 -3.89 4.01
N ILE A 367 63.82 -4.20 3.83
CA ILE A 367 64.63 -3.71 2.69
C ILE A 367 64.24 -4.42 1.38
N ASP A 368 63.61 -5.59 1.47
CA ASP A 368 63.21 -6.40 0.32
C ASP A 368 61.74 -6.24 -0.09
N ASP A 369 61.01 -5.28 0.50
CA ASP A 369 59.58 -5.03 0.30
C ASP A 369 58.70 -6.27 0.64
N ASN A 370 59.16 -7.17 1.52
CA ASN A 370 58.41 -8.34 1.99
C ASN A 370 58.31 -8.41 3.53
N PRO A 371 57.11 -8.27 4.10
CA PRO A 371 56.91 -8.28 5.55
C PRO A 371 57.16 -9.63 6.23
N LEU A 372 57.33 -10.71 5.43
CA LEU A 372 57.57 -12.06 5.95
C LEU A 372 59.05 -12.44 5.97
N THR A 373 59.95 -11.55 5.52
CA THR A 373 61.40 -11.80 5.55
C THR A 373 61.96 -11.59 6.94
N LEU A 374 62.21 -12.68 7.67
CA LEU A 374 62.74 -12.56 9.04
C LEU A 374 64.16 -11.95 9.05
N GLY A 375 64.30 -10.78 9.67
CA GLY A 375 65.58 -10.20 10.08
C GLY A 375 65.95 -8.87 9.44
N ASP A 376 65.11 -8.31 8.56
CA ASP A 376 65.28 -6.97 8.00
C ASP A 376 64.07 -6.04 8.19
N ASN A 377 62.97 -6.51 8.78
CA ASN A 377 61.89 -5.63 9.25
C ASN A 377 62.28 -4.90 10.54
N THR A 378 61.68 -3.73 10.75
CA THR A 378 61.79 -2.97 11.99
C THR A 378 60.41 -2.65 12.59
N ASN A 379 60.37 -1.99 13.74
CA ASN A 379 59.13 -1.78 14.50
C ASN A 379 58.68 -0.33 14.35
N PRO A 380 57.59 -0.06 13.61
CA PRO A 380 57.13 1.30 13.31
C PRO A 380 56.60 2.09 14.50
N ASN A 381 56.51 1.45 15.67
CA ASN A 381 56.11 2.09 16.92
C ASN A 381 57.28 2.24 17.90
N ASP A 382 58.52 1.95 17.50
CA ASP A 382 59.72 2.07 18.31
C ASP A 382 60.81 2.79 17.53
N GLY A 383 60.95 4.10 17.76
CA GLY A 383 61.88 4.93 16.98
C GLY A 383 63.36 4.62 17.19
N CYS A 384 63.72 3.62 17.99
CA CYS A 384 65.07 3.07 18.04
C CYS A 384 65.29 1.87 17.11
N SER A 385 64.19 1.32 16.57
CA SER A 385 64.14 0.17 15.69
C SER A 385 63.96 0.64 14.24
N TYR A 386 65.05 0.92 13.54
CA TYR A 386 64.99 1.30 12.12
C TYR A 386 66.19 0.85 11.31
N ASN A 387 65.98 0.71 10.01
CA ASN A 387 67.06 0.50 9.06
C ASN A 387 67.68 1.85 8.70
N LYS A 388 68.94 2.07 9.11
CA LYS A 388 69.69 3.30 8.82
C LYS A 388 69.75 3.66 7.32
N VAL A 389 69.62 2.67 6.44
CA VAL A 389 69.62 2.88 4.98
C VAL A 389 68.34 3.52 4.47
N ASP A 390 67.22 3.34 5.17
CA ASP A 390 65.90 3.83 4.79
C ASP A 390 65.55 5.15 5.52
N GLN A 391 66.29 5.47 6.58
CA GLN A 391 66.07 6.67 7.38
C GLN A 391 66.32 7.96 6.60
N VAL A 392 65.30 8.83 6.57
CA VAL A 392 65.42 10.20 6.06
C VAL A 392 65.56 11.17 7.23
N ILE A 393 66.80 11.56 7.56
CA ILE A 393 67.11 12.47 8.69
C ILE A 393 66.31 13.78 8.68
N GLY A 394 65.92 14.28 7.50
CA GLY A 394 65.11 15.49 7.37
C GLY A 394 63.66 15.33 7.86
N ASN A 395 63.18 14.10 7.99
CA ASN A 395 61.81 13.76 8.34
C ASN A 395 61.63 13.36 9.81
N VAL A 396 62.73 13.18 10.56
CA VAL A 396 62.65 12.76 11.96
C VAL A 396 61.94 13.79 12.83
N SER A 397 61.11 13.30 13.72
CA SER A 397 60.31 14.06 14.68
C SER A 397 61.16 14.68 15.79
N ALA A 398 60.55 15.61 16.54
CA ALA A 398 61.17 16.15 17.74
C ALA A 398 61.25 15.12 18.88
N SER A 399 60.32 14.17 18.95
CA SER A 399 60.33 13.09 19.94
C SER A 399 61.51 12.16 19.72
N TRP A 400 61.73 11.73 18.47
CA TRP A 400 62.84 10.85 18.11
C TRP A 400 64.20 11.46 18.48
N LYS A 401 64.38 12.76 18.22
CA LYS A 401 65.61 13.51 18.57
C LYS A 401 65.99 13.44 20.05
N THR A 402 65.00 13.26 20.93
CA THR A 402 65.20 13.18 22.38
C THR A 402 65.38 11.77 22.91
N LEU A 403 65.20 10.73 22.07
CA LEU A 403 65.47 9.35 22.45
C LEU A 403 66.98 9.15 22.62
N ASP A 404 67.34 8.15 23.41
CA ASP A 404 68.71 7.66 23.63
C ASP A 404 68.67 6.16 23.34
N CYS A 405 68.83 5.84 22.07
CA CYS A 405 68.50 4.51 21.53
C CYS A 405 69.55 3.46 21.89
N ASP A 406 70.81 3.84 22.02
CA ASP A 406 71.89 2.96 22.43
C ASP A 406 72.19 2.97 23.94
N LYS A 407 71.51 3.87 24.68
CA LYS A 407 71.54 4.00 26.14
C LYS A 407 72.91 4.41 26.67
N ASP A 408 73.66 5.18 25.90
CA ASP A 408 74.94 5.72 26.32
C ASP A 408 74.84 7.08 27.03
N GLY A 409 73.65 7.70 26.98
CA GLY A 409 73.31 8.94 27.67
C GLY A 409 73.27 10.17 26.77
N ASN A 410 73.59 10.04 25.47
CA ASN A 410 73.45 11.11 24.49
C ASN A 410 72.13 10.99 23.73
N PRO A 411 71.32 12.07 23.63
CA PRO A 411 70.16 12.06 22.77
C PRO A 411 70.54 11.93 21.28
N ASN A 412 69.67 11.29 20.50
CA ASN A 412 69.82 11.02 19.08
C ASN A 412 70.17 12.27 18.23
N GLU A 413 69.73 13.47 18.63
CA GLU A 413 70.08 14.73 17.91
C GLU A 413 71.56 15.10 17.95
N THR A 414 72.26 14.68 19.00
CA THR A 414 73.68 14.98 19.24
C THR A 414 74.57 13.75 19.05
N ASP A 415 73.96 12.58 18.92
CA ASP A 415 74.67 11.33 18.71
C ASP A 415 74.97 11.09 17.22
N LEU A 416 76.25 10.83 16.93
CA LEU A 416 76.72 10.49 15.59
C LEU A 416 76.37 9.05 15.19
N ASN A 417 76.04 8.19 16.15
CA ASN A 417 75.63 6.81 15.90
C ASN A 417 74.51 6.30 16.85
N PRO A 418 73.27 6.80 16.70
CA PRO A 418 72.13 6.51 17.59
C PRO A 418 71.81 5.04 17.92
N GLN A 419 72.35 4.07 17.18
CA GLN A 419 72.10 2.64 17.40
C GLN A 419 73.28 1.87 18.00
N VAL A 420 74.42 2.51 18.26
CA VAL A 420 75.63 1.81 18.72
C VAL A 420 76.36 2.61 19.79
N ALA A 421 76.25 2.12 21.03
CA ALA A 421 76.89 2.70 22.20
C ALA A 421 78.39 2.87 21.96
N THR A 422 78.84 4.12 21.87
CA THR A 422 80.24 4.43 21.68
C THR A 422 80.84 5.01 22.95
N ALA A 423 81.78 4.29 23.56
CA ALA A 423 82.54 4.79 24.71
C ALA A 423 83.49 5.97 24.38
N VAL A 424 83.39 6.57 23.18
CA VAL A 424 84.35 7.54 22.64
C VAL A 424 83.60 8.70 21.99
N ASN A 425 83.56 9.81 22.74
CA ASN A 425 83.11 11.17 22.39
C ASN A 425 81.79 11.65 23.02
N ASP A 426 81.55 11.31 24.29
CA ASP A 426 80.71 12.12 25.19
C ASP A 426 81.31 13.52 25.36
N VAL A 427 81.03 14.43 24.42
CA VAL A 427 81.23 15.86 24.65
C VAL A 427 79.93 16.41 25.19
N LEU A 428 79.85 16.37 26.52
CA LEU A 428 78.94 17.19 27.32
C LEU A 428 79.25 18.67 27.01
N THR A 429 78.59 19.24 26.01
CA THR A 429 78.59 20.69 25.83
C THR A 429 77.56 21.28 26.80
N ALA A 430 78.02 21.55 28.02
CA ALA A 430 77.33 22.45 28.94
C ALA A 430 77.37 23.90 28.37
N PRO A 431 76.35 24.74 28.66
CA PRO A 431 76.08 25.99 27.95
C PRO A 431 77.16 27.07 28.03
#